data_AF-A0A9P7G9H9-F1
#
_entry.id   AF-A0A9P7G9H9-F1
#
_cell.length_a   1.000
_cell.length_b   1.000
_cell.length_c   1.000
_cell.angle_alpha   90.00
_cell.angle_beta   90.00
_cell.angle_gamma   90.00
#
_symmetry.space_group_name_H-M   'P 1'
#
loop_
_entity.id
_entity.type
_entity.pdbx_description
1 polymer ?
#
loop_
_entity_poly.entity_id
_entity_poly.type
_entity_poly.pdbx_seq_one_letter_code
_entity_poly.pdbx_strand_id
1 'polypeptide(L)'
;MAPAATLIKWKGYADIVLGVILATYPRLVYHSTLAQTVAALTGLHLSSPDAAPGLNHALACMFFALGVAHIAAARLGRGAHATLCESPSRHPTLSTQIKLISLYSHHPHTPHCVETLVAMSATWAVLTLLTCLLTPRAWRLGSASFFLSGGVHAVVCVFLWLLDPRLLRLSGAGNSRKWF
;
A
#
# COMPACT_ATOMS: atom_id res chain seq x y z
N MET A 1 14.78 -16.49 5.87
CA MET A 1 13.59 -16.00 5.13
C MET A 1 14.03 -15.54 3.75
N ALA A 2 13.18 -15.67 2.72
CA ALA A 2 13.44 -15.04 1.42
C ALA A 2 13.55 -13.52 1.57
N PRO A 3 14.44 -12.82 0.82
CA PRO A 3 14.62 -11.38 0.95
C PRO A 3 13.31 -10.59 0.78
N ALA A 4 12.46 -10.99 -0.17
CA ALA A 4 11.13 -10.39 -0.36
C ALA A 4 10.21 -10.57 0.87
N ALA A 5 10.15 -11.76 1.46
CA ALA A 5 9.32 -12.01 2.65
C ALA A 5 9.79 -11.20 3.87
N THR A 6 11.11 -11.02 4.01
CA THR A 6 11.69 -10.16 5.04
C THR A 6 11.31 -8.70 4.82
N LEU A 7 11.39 -8.21 3.57
CA LEU A 7 10.99 -6.85 3.22
C LEU A 7 9.50 -6.60 3.48
N ILE A 8 8.62 -7.53 3.06
CA ILE A 8 7.17 -7.48 3.32
C ILE A 8 6.91 -7.40 4.83
N LYS A 9 7.57 -8.25 5.63
CA LYS A 9 7.41 -8.26 7.09
C LYS A 9 7.78 -6.91 7.72
N TRP A 10 8.95 -6.37 7.37
CA TRP A 10 9.42 -5.09 7.91
C TRP A 10 8.57 -3.91 7.43
N LYS A 11 8.13 -3.91 6.17
CA LYS A 11 7.15 -2.94 5.68
C LYS A 11 5.86 -3.00 6.50
N GLY A 12 5.39 -4.21 6.80
CA GLY A 12 4.19 -4.39 7.62
C GLY A 12 4.31 -3.78 9.02
N TYR A 13 5.45 -3.99 9.70
CA TYR A 13 5.70 -3.32 10.99
C TYR A 13 5.79 -1.81 10.86
N ALA A 14 6.46 -1.29 9.83
CA ALA A 14 6.57 0.14 9.59
C ALA A 14 5.20 0.79 9.38
N ASP A 15 4.30 0.12 8.64
CA ASP A 15 2.94 0.58 8.40
C ASP A 15 2.08 0.57 9.67
N ILE A 16 2.19 -0.46 10.52
CA ILE A 16 1.51 -0.47 11.82
C ILE A 16 1.99 0.70 12.69
N VAL A 17 3.31 0.87 12.81
CA VAL A 17 3.89 1.96 13.62
C VAL A 17 3.45 3.32 13.08
N LEU A 18 3.50 3.52 11.77
CA LEU A 18 3.04 4.76 11.14
C LEU A 18 1.55 4.99 11.36
N GLY A 19 0.72 3.95 11.27
CA GLY A 19 -0.71 4.02 11.59
C GLY A 19 -0.96 4.46 13.03
N VAL A 20 -0.24 3.88 14.00
CA VAL A 20 -0.34 4.27 15.42
C VAL A 20 0.11 5.72 15.63
N ILE A 21 1.22 6.14 15.01
CA ILE A 21 1.70 7.53 15.10
C ILE A 21 0.68 8.50 14.50
N LEU A 22 0.09 8.19 13.34
CA LEU A 22 -0.92 9.04 12.72
C LEU A 22 -2.21 9.14 13.55
N ALA A 23 -2.60 8.06 14.23
CA ALA A 23 -3.77 8.06 15.11
C ALA A 23 -3.56 8.87 16.40
N THR A 24 -2.36 8.82 16.97
CA THR A 24 -2.09 9.37 18.31
C THR A 24 -1.38 10.70 18.28
N TYR A 25 -0.43 10.88 17.37
CA TYR A 25 0.44 12.05 17.32
C TYR A 25 0.92 12.37 15.90
N PRO A 26 -0.01 12.74 14.99
CA PRO A 26 0.31 12.96 13.57
C PRO A 26 1.37 14.04 13.34
N ARG A 27 1.53 14.98 14.28
CA ARG A 27 2.56 16.01 14.29
C ARG A 27 3.97 15.46 14.02
N LEU A 28 4.30 14.27 14.52
CA LEU A 28 5.62 13.65 14.29
C LEU A 28 5.89 13.38 12.80
N VAL A 29 4.87 12.99 12.04
CA VAL A 29 5.00 12.71 10.61
C VAL A 29 5.05 14.01 9.82
N TYR A 30 4.11 14.92 10.09
CA TYR A 30 3.96 16.17 9.34
C TYR A 30 5.10 17.17 9.56
N HIS A 31 5.67 17.21 10.77
CA HIS A 31 6.82 18.08 11.09
C HIS A 31 8.17 17.38 11.00
N SER A 32 8.23 16.14 10.51
CA SER A 32 9.49 15.42 10.33
C SER A 32 10.45 16.17 9.41
N THR A 33 11.76 16.03 9.65
CA THR A 33 12.81 16.58 8.78
C THR A 33 12.62 16.13 7.35
N LEU A 34 12.23 14.88 7.14
CA LEU A 34 11.95 14.32 5.82
C LEU A 34 10.80 15.06 5.12
N ALA A 35 9.68 15.31 5.80
CA ALA A 35 8.57 16.08 5.24
C ALA A 35 8.98 17.51 4.90
N GLN A 36 9.79 18.15 5.75
CA GLN A 36 10.33 19.49 5.50
C GLN A 36 11.28 19.52 4.29
N THR A 37 12.18 18.55 4.17
CA THR A 37 13.07 18.43 3.01
C THR A 37 12.28 18.19 1.73
N VAL A 38 11.30 17.30 1.74
CA VAL A 38 10.42 17.07 0.58
C VAL A 38 9.64 18.34 0.23
N ALA A 39 9.11 19.07 1.21
CA ALA A 39 8.43 20.35 0.99
C ALA A 39 9.37 21.36 0.33
N ALA A 40 10.61 21.48 0.81
CA ALA A 40 11.62 22.36 0.24
C ALA A 40 11.99 21.98 -1.20
N LEU A 41 12.12 20.69 -1.49
CA LEU A 41 12.50 20.19 -2.82
C LEU A 41 11.37 20.27 -3.85
N THR A 42 10.13 20.00 -3.43
CA THR A 42 8.97 19.94 -4.34
C THR A 42 8.20 21.26 -4.41
N GLY A 43 8.41 22.17 -3.46
CA GLY A 43 7.59 23.35 -3.27
C GLY A 43 6.16 23.02 -2.80
N LEU A 44 5.89 21.77 -2.39
CA LEU A 44 4.60 21.39 -1.83
C LEU A 44 4.48 21.93 -0.41
N HIS A 45 3.27 22.36 -0.06
CA HIS A 45 3.00 22.82 1.30
C HIS A 45 3.09 21.65 2.30
N LEU A 46 3.45 21.98 3.55
CA LEU A 46 3.33 21.07 4.68
C LEU A 46 1.87 20.99 5.11
N SER A 47 1.32 19.79 5.18
CA SER A 47 -0.02 19.59 5.75
C SER A 47 -0.02 19.93 7.23
N SER A 48 -1.05 20.66 7.67
CA SER A 48 -1.29 20.86 9.10
C SER A 48 -2.01 19.62 9.67
N PRO A 49 -1.49 19.01 10.75
CA PRO A 49 -2.15 17.89 11.41
C PRO A 49 -3.52 18.28 11.97
N ASP A 50 -3.73 19.55 12.32
CA ASP A 50 -4.98 20.03 12.91
C ASP A 50 -6.03 20.39 11.85
N ALA A 51 -5.63 20.55 10.59
CA ALA A 51 -6.55 20.98 9.52
C ALA A 51 -7.52 19.87 9.06
N ALA A 52 -7.15 18.59 9.24
CA ALA A 52 -7.95 17.47 8.77
C ALA A 52 -7.82 16.24 9.69
N PRO A 53 -8.35 16.29 10.92
CA PRO A 53 -8.26 15.17 11.87
C PRO A 53 -8.90 13.88 11.34
N GLY A 54 -10.01 13.98 10.59
CA GLY A 54 -10.65 12.83 9.94
C GLY A 54 -9.77 12.17 8.89
N LEU A 55 -9.00 12.94 8.12
CA LEU A 55 -8.06 12.42 7.13
C LEU A 55 -6.92 11.66 7.83
N ASN A 56 -6.36 12.21 8.92
CA ASN A 56 -5.31 11.55 9.69
C ASN A 56 -5.78 10.20 10.23
N HIS A 57 -7.00 10.13 10.74
CA HIS A 57 -7.59 8.89 11.24
C HIS A 57 -7.84 7.88 10.12
N ALA A 58 -8.34 8.34 8.96
CA ALA A 58 -8.52 7.47 7.79
C ALA A 58 -7.19 6.89 7.28
N LEU A 59 -6.15 7.72 7.19
CA LEU A 59 -4.79 7.28 6.87
C LEU A 59 -4.28 6.29 7.91
N ALA A 60 -4.46 6.58 9.20
CA ALA A 60 -4.04 5.70 10.29
C ALA A 60 -4.67 4.30 10.17
N CYS A 61 -5.98 4.23 9.96
CA CYS A 61 -6.70 2.97 9.75
C CYS A 61 -6.19 2.21 8.53
N MET A 62 -5.96 2.92 7.42
CA MET A 62 -5.42 2.32 6.19
C MET A 62 -4.01 1.74 6.40
N PHE A 63 -3.08 2.51 6.97
CA PHE A 63 -1.73 2.06 7.26
C PHE A 63 -1.72 0.88 8.24
N PHE A 64 -2.55 0.92 9.28
CA PHE A 64 -2.68 -0.19 10.21
C PHE A 64 -3.18 -1.48 9.51
N ALA A 65 -4.24 -1.37 8.70
CA ALA A 65 -4.79 -2.51 7.96
C ALA A 65 -3.77 -3.10 6.96
N LEU A 66 -3.09 -2.24 6.19
CA LEU A 66 -2.01 -2.67 5.30
C LEU A 66 -0.90 -3.35 6.08
N GLY A 67 -0.49 -2.79 7.21
CA GLY A 67 0.60 -3.33 8.02
C GLY A 67 0.31 -4.73 8.56
N VAL A 68 -0.89 -4.95 9.09
CA VAL A 68 -1.36 -6.28 9.52
C VAL A 68 -1.36 -7.26 8.35
N ALA A 69 -1.88 -6.84 7.19
CA ALA A 69 -1.95 -7.71 6.02
C ALA A 69 -0.56 -8.09 5.48
N HIS A 70 0.41 -7.17 5.48
CA HIS A 70 1.80 -7.47 5.12
C HIS A 70 2.45 -8.46 6.10
N ILE A 71 2.27 -8.28 7.41
CA ILE A 71 2.82 -9.22 8.40
C ILE A 71 2.22 -10.61 8.22
N ALA A 72 0.91 -10.69 7.99
CA ALA A 72 0.22 -11.95 7.78
C ALA A 72 0.72 -12.63 6.49
N ALA A 73 0.87 -11.87 5.39
CA ALA A 73 1.41 -12.36 4.13
C ALA A 73 2.85 -12.88 4.27
N ALA A 74 3.68 -12.20 5.06
CA ALA A 74 5.04 -12.66 5.32
C ALA A 74 5.11 -13.96 6.15
N ARG A 75 4.09 -14.25 6.98
CA ARG A 75 4.02 -15.47 7.80
C ARG A 75 3.54 -16.69 7.01
N LEU A 76 2.66 -16.51 6.02
CA LEU A 76 2.10 -17.61 5.23
C LEU A 76 3.13 -18.27 4.28
N GLY A 77 4.28 -17.64 4.04
CA GLY A 77 5.42 -18.26 3.37
C GLY A 77 5.19 -18.67 1.90
N ARG A 78 6.18 -19.34 1.29
CA ARG A 78 6.20 -19.73 -0.13
C ARG A 78 5.18 -20.83 -0.53
N GLY A 79 4.44 -21.40 0.42
CA GLY A 79 3.56 -22.56 0.21
C GLY A 79 2.18 -22.23 -0.36
N ALA A 80 1.79 -20.96 -0.40
CA ALA A 80 0.47 -20.55 -0.91
C ALA A 80 0.46 -20.30 -2.43
N HIS A 81 1.55 -20.53 -3.17
CA HIS A 81 1.71 -20.05 -4.56
C HIS A 81 1.04 -20.88 -5.67
N ALA A 82 0.38 -21.98 -5.35
CA ALA A 82 -0.31 -22.81 -6.33
C ALA A 82 -1.80 -22.85 -6.03
N THR A 83 -2.58 -22.67 -7.09
CA THR A 83 -4.05 -22.86 -7.20
C THR A 83 -4.88 -21.59 -7.06
N LEU A 84 -5.31 -21.06 -8.20
CA LEU A 84 -6.71 -20.68 -8.52
C LEU A 84 -6.73 -19.95 -9.87
N CYS A 85 -6.49 -20.71 -10.94
CA CYS A 85 -6.94 -20.33 -12.27
C CYS A 85 -8.43 -20.64 -12.42
N GLU A 86 -9.30 -20.23 -11.48
CA GLU A 86 -10.76 -20.38 -11.61
C GLU A 86 -11.51 -19.67 -10.47
N SER A 87 -11.94 -18.42 -10.70
CA SER A 87 -13.31 -18.00 -10.37
C SER A 87 -13.54 -16.57 -10.89
N PRO A 88 -14.47 -16.37 -11.84
CA PRO A 88 -14.81 -15.06 -12.38
C PRO A 88 -16.02 -14.49 -11.62
N SER A 89 -15.85 -13.48 -10.77
CA SER A 89 -16.97 -12.57 -10.47
C SER A 89 -16.55 -11.20 -9.91
N ARG A 90 -16.79 -10.20 -10.77
CA ARG A 90 -17.26 -8.81 -10.57
C ARG A 90 -16.80 -8.00 -9.35
N HIS A 91 -16.15 -6.89 -9.71
CA HIS A 91 -16.05 -5.56 -9.07
C HIS A 91 -15.75 -5.50 -7.55
N PRO A 92 -14.56 -5.00 -7.15
CA PRO A 92 -14.25 -4.77 -5.75
C PRO A 92 -15.01 -3.55 -5.21
N THR A 93 -15.85 -3.74 -4.20
CA THR A 93 -16.39 -2.67 -3.35
C THR A 93 -15.67 -2.69 -1.99
N LEU A 94 -15.81 -1.62 -1.20
CA LEU A 94 -15.21 -1.52 0.14
C LEU A 94 -15.61 -2.67 1.09
N SER A 95 -16.81 -3.26 0.91
CA SER A 95 -17.23 -4.44 1.67
C SER A 95 -16.45 -5.71 1.29
N THR A 96 -15.95 -5.77 0.06
CA THR A 96 -15.13 -6.88 -0.44
C THR A 96 -13.75 -6.89 0.22
N GLN A 97 -13.20 -5.73 0.60
CA GLN A 97 -11.91 -5.68 1.34
C GLN A 97 -12.03 -6.22 2.77
N ILE A 98 -13.13 -5.92 3.47
CA ILE A 98 -13.39 -6.45 4.82
C ILE A 98 -13.67 -7.96 4.75
N LYS A 99 -14.43 -8.42 3.74
CA LYS A 99 -14.62 -9.85 3.48
C LYS A 99 -13.33 -10.55 3.08
N LEU A 100 -12.42 -9.89 2.36
CA LEU A 100 -11.10 -10.43 2.04
C LEU A 100 -10.26 -10.59 3.30
N ILE A 101 -10.26 -9.63 4.23
CA ILE A 101 -9.59 -9.76 5.53
C ILE A 101 -10.21 -10.90 6.37
N SER A 102 -11.54 -11.04 6.35
CA SER A 102 -12.25 -12.12 7.07
C SER A 102 -12.06 -13.50 6.43
N LEU A 103 -11.99 -13.60 5.10
CA LEU A 103 -11.71 -14.83 4.37
C LEU A 103 -10.23 -15.22 4.49
N TYR A 104 -9.34 -14.24 4.59
CA TYR A 104 -7.93 -14.45 4.91
C TYR A 104 -7.72 -15.12 6.27
N SER A 105 -8.62 -14.89 7.24
CA SER A 105 -8.62 -15.57 8.53
C SER A 105 -9.05 -17.05 8.47
N HIS A 106 -9.75 -17.48 7.42
CA HIS A 106 -10.34 -18.82 7.32
C HIS A 106 -9.69 -19.74 6.26
N HIS A 107 -8.99 -19.20 5.25
CA HIS A 107 -8.30 -20.01 4.24
C HIS A 107 -6.86 -19.53 3.98
N PRO A 108 -5.86 -20.09 4.69
CA PRO A 108 -4.46 -19.61 4.68
C PRO A 108 -3.62 -19.97 3.43
N HIS A 109 -4.24 -20.32 2.29
CA HIS A 109 -3.52 -20.90 1.14
C HIS A 109 -3.70 -20.17 -0.20
N THR A 110 -4.16 -18.92 -0.25
CA THR A 110 -4.37 -18.23 -1.54
C THR A 110 -3.10 -17.52 -2.08
N PRO A 111 -2.65 -17.83 -3.31
CA PRO A 111 -1.47 -17.23 -3.95
C PRO A 111 -1.56 -15.72 -4.15
N HIS A 112 -2.78 -15.20 -4.24
CA HIS A 112 -3.07 -13.85 -4.73
C HIS A 112 -2.91 -12.74 -3.68
N CYS A 113 -2.56 -13.09 -2.44
CA CYS A 113 -2.53 -12.10 -1.36
C CYS A 113 -1.36 -11.12 -1.48
N VAL A 114 -0.18 -11.59 -1.88
CA VAL A 114 0.98 -10.71 -2.08
C VAL A 114 0.76 -9.79 -3.29
N GLU A 115 0.22 -10.33 -4.39
CA GLU A 115 -0.16 -9.54 -5.57
C GLU A 115 -1.17 -8.46 -5.24
N THR A 116 -2.20 -8.79 -4.46
CA THR A 116 -3.22 -7.83 -4.02
C THR A 116 -2.59 -6.73 -3.16
N LEU A 117 -1.67 -7.07 -2.25
CA LEU A 117 -0.99 -6.08 -1.41
C LEU A 117 -0.07 -5.16 -2.21
N VAL A 118 0.66 -5.70 -3.18
CA VAL A 118 1.48 -4.92 -4.11
C VAL A 118 0.59 -4.02 -4.97
N ALA A 119 -0.52 -4.54 -5.50
CA ALA A 119 -1.48 -3.77 -6.28
C ALA A 119 -2.09 -2.63 -5.46
N MET A 120 -2.54 -2.88 -4.22
CA MET A 120 -3.05 -1.84 -3.32
C MET A 120 -2.00 -0.78 -3.02
N SER A 121 -0.77 -1.19 -2.72
CA SER A 121 0.34 -0.26 -2.47
C SER A 121 0.70 0.56 -3.70
N ALA A 122 0.68 -0.04 -4.89
CA ALA A 122 0.91 0.65 -6.16
C ALA A 122 -0.23 1.61 -6.48
N THR A 123 -1.49 1.22 -6.29
CA THR A 123 -2.65 2.11 -6.44
C THR A 123 -2.54 3.30 -5.51
N TRP A 124 -2.21 3.07 -4.24
CA TRP A 124 -1.99 4.16 -3.28
C TRP A 124 -0.86 5.09 -3.71
N ALA A 125 0.29 4.54 -4.13
CA ALA A 125 1.40 5.32 -4.65
C ALA A 125 1.01 6.18 -5.85
N VAL A 126 0.31 5.60 -6.83
CA VAL A 126 -0.15 6.30 -8.02
C VAL A 126 -1.13 7.40 -7.65
N LEU A 127 -2.16 7.10 -6.86
CA LEU A 127 -3.18 8.08 -6.48
C LEU A 127 -2.58 9.25 -5.72
N THR A 128 -1.68 9.01 -4.76
CA THR A 128 -1.04 10.06 -3.96
C THR A 128 -0.09 10.92 -4.79
N LEU A 129 0.74 10.31 -5.64
CA LEU A 129 1.65 11.04 -6.53
C LEU A 129 0.87 11.86 -7.56
N LEU A 130 -0.13 11.27 -8.22
CA LEU A 130 -0.99 11.99 -9.15
C LEU A 130 -1.79 13.10 -8.46
N THR A 131 -2.26 12.89 -7.23
CA THR A 131 -2.89 13.96 -6.45
C THR A 131 -1.92 15.11 -6.26
N CYS A 132 -0.66 14.84 -5.93
CA CYS A 132 0.35 15.89 -5.74
C CYS A 132 0.73 16.59 -7.05
N LEU A 133 0.73 15.88 -8.18
CA LEU A 133 1.14 16.42 -9.48
C LEU A 133 0.02 17.15 -10.22
N LEU A 134 -1.21 16.63 -10.15
CA LEU A 134 -2.34 17.07 -10.98
C LEU A 134 -3.28 18.03 -10.25
N THR A 135 -3.35 18.01 -8.92
CA THR A 135 -4.28 18.92 -8.21
C THR A 135 -3.74 20.35 -8.22
N PRO A 136 -4.59 21.35 -8.56
CA PRO A 136 -4.20 22.75 -8.46
C PRO A 136 -3.75 23.09 -7.04
N ARG A 137 -2.67 23.85 -6.91
CA ARG A 137 -2.15 24.28 -5.59
C ARG A 137 -3.21 25.01 -4.74
N ALA A 138 -4.16 25.69 -5.39
CA ALA A 138 -5.28 26.35 -4.73
C ALA A 138 -6.16 25.39 -3.91
N TRP A 139 -6.26 24.11 -4.30
CA TRP A 139 -7.09 23.13 -3.60
C TRP A 139 -6.39 22.54 -2.38
N ARG A 140 -5.06 22.70 -2.27
CA ARG A 140 -4.22 22.23 -1.15
C ARG A 140 -4.43 20.75 -0.79
N LEU A 141 -4.82 19.93 -1.77
CA LEU A 141 -5.01 18.49 -1.60
C LEU A 141 -3.67 17.74 -1.60
N GLY A 142 -2.75 18.12 -2.50
CA GLY A 142 -1.39 17.60 -2.56
C GLY A 142 -0.47 18.28 -1.54
N SER A 143 0.18 17.48 -0.69
CA SER A 143 1.14 17.97 0.31
C SER A 143 2.44 17.17 0.30
N ALA A 144 3.48 17.72 0.93
CA ALA A 144 4.78 17.05 1.03
C ALA A 144 4.68 15.68 1.72
N SER A 145 3.84 15.55 2.74
CA SER A 145 3.61 14.28 3.44
C SER A 145 2.84 13.27 2.57
N PHE A 146 1.90 13.75 1.75
CA PHE A 146 1.17 12.91 0.79
C PHE A 146 2.11 12.41 -0.31
N PHE A 147 2.97 13.29 -0.83
CA PHE A 147 3.99 12.94 -1.82
C PHE A 147 4.99 11.92 -1.27
N LEU A 148 5.47 12.14 -0.05
CA LEU A 148 6.37 11.23 0.65
C LEU A 148 5.76 9.85 0.86
N SER A 149 4.50 9.79 1.29
CA SER A 149 3.73 8.55 1.42
C SER A 149 3.69 7.78 0.09
N GLY A 150 3.32 8.48 -0.99
CA GLY A 150 3.31 7.89 -2.33
C GLY A 150 4.68 7.37 -2.77
N GLY A 151 5.74 8.15 -2.55
CA GLY A 151 7.11 7.78 -2.86
C GLY A 151 7.58 6.52 -2.13
N VAL A 152 7.33 6.41 -0.82
CA VAL A 152 7.70 5.22 -0.04
C VAL A 152 7.00 3.97 -0.57
N HIS A 153 5.70 4.06 -0.87
CA HIS A 153 4.97 2.92 -1.44
C HIS A 153 5.47 2.55 -2.84
N ALA A 154 5.77 3.54 -3.69
CA ALA A 154 6.36 3.30 -5.02
C ALA A 154 7.69 2.57 -4.91
N VAL A 155 8.60 3.05 -4.04
CA VAL A 155 9.91 2.44 -3.81
C VAL A 155 9.78 1.01 -3.34
N VAL A 156 8.90 0.74 -2.37
CA VAL A 156 8.66 -0.62 -1.87
C VAL A 156 8.10 -1.53 -2.97
N CYS A 157 7.16 -1.06 -3.79
CA CYS A 157 6.66 -1.82 -4.93
C CYS A 157 7.77 -2.16 -5.92
N VAL A 158 8.67 -1.20 -6.22
CA VAL A 158 9.85 -1.44 -7.08
C VAL A 158 10.79 -2.48 -6.46
N PHE A 159 11.10 -2.38 -5.16
CA PHE A 159 11.94 -3.37 -4.49
C PHE A 159 11.31 -4.76 -4.49
N LEU A 160 10.00 -4.87 -4.23
CA LEU A 160 9.31 -6.16 -4.29
C LEU A 160 9.32 -6.74 -5.71
N TRP A 161 9.15 -5.88 -6.73
CA TRP A 161 9.25 -6.27 -8.12
C TRP A 161 10.65 -6.79 -8.49
N LEU A 162 11.71 -6.15 -8.00
CA LEU A 162 13.10 -6.58 -8.21
C LEU A 162 13.45 -7.87 -7.45
N LEU A 163 12.94 -8.03 -6.22
CA LEU A 163 13.25 -9.16 -5.35
C LEU A 163 12.40 -10.41 -5.62
N ASP A 164 11.25 -10.27 -6.28
CA ASP A 164 10.39 -11.38 -6.69
C ASP A 164 9.93 -11.25 -8.16
N PRO A 165 10.75 -11.73 -9.12
CA PRO A 165 10.41 -11.68 -10.55
C PRO A 165 9.22 -12.57 -10.93
N ARG A 166 8.58 -13.28 -10.00
CA ARG A 166 7.31 -13.99 -10.28
C ARG A 166 6.13 -13.02 -10.37
N LEU A 167 6.20 -11.88 -9.68
CA LEU A 167 5.22 -10.80 -9.81
C LEU A 167 5.13 -10.27 -11.26
N LEU A 168 6.23 -10.36 -12.02
CA LEU A 168 6.28 -10.02 -13.45
C LEU A 168 5.51 -11.01 -14.35
N ARG A 169 5.61 -12.31 -14.07
CA ARG A 169 5.03 -13.34 -14.96
C ARG A 169 3.50 -13.31 -14.98
N LEU A 170 2.89 -12.87 -13.89
CA LEU A 170 1.44 -12.77 -13.79
C LEU A 170 0.87 -11.54 -14.51
N SER A 171 1.65 -10.46 -14.61
CA SER A 171 1.28 -9.31 -15.46
C SER A 171 1.35 -9.63 -16.96
N GLY A 172 2.11 -10.66 -17.36
CA GLY A 172 2.26 -11.09 -18.76
C GLY A 172 1.35 -12.26 -19.18
N ALA A 173 0.81 -13.04 -18.24
CA ALA A 173 -0.02 -14.21 -18.54
C ALA A 173 -1.47 -13.89 -18.98
N GLY A 174 -1.84 -12.60 -19.06
CA GLY A 174 -3.19 -12.14 -19.34
C GLY A 174 -3.67 -12.26 -20.80
N ASN A 175 -2.88 -12.76 -21.76
CA ASN A 175 -3.24 -12.66 -23.18
C ASN A 175 -3.04 -13.94 -24.02
N SER A 176 -3.46 -15.11 -23.52
CA SER A 176 -3.42 -16.35 -24.33
C SER A 176 -4.59 -17.32 -24.07
N ARG A 177 -5.77 -16.84 -23.68
CA ARG A 177 -7.00 -17.63 -23.88
C ARG A 177 -7.63 -17.23 -25.21
N LYS A 178 -7.25 -17.96 -26.26
CA LYS A 178 -8.04 -18.03 -27.50
C LYS A 178 -9.36 -18.70 -27.12
N TRP A 179 -10.44 -17.93 -27.13
CA TRP A 179 -11.79 -18.45 -27.10
C TRP A 179 -12.08 -19.04 -28.48
N PHE A 180 -12.04 -20.37 -28.56
CA PHE A 180 -12.66 -21.13 -29.64
C PHE A 180 -13.84 -21.88 -29.05
#